data_AF-A0A8J7FYV1-F1
#
_entry.id   AF-A0A8J7FYV1-F1
#
_cell.length_a   1.000
_cell.length_b   1.000
_cell.length_c   1.000
_cell.angle_alpha   90.00
_cell.angle_beta   90.00
_cell.angle_gamma   90.00
#
_symmetry.space_group_name_H-M   'P 1'
#
loop_
_entity.id
_entity.type
_entity.pdbx_description
1 polymer ?
#
loop_
_entity_poly.entity_id
_entity_poly.type
_entity_poly.pdbx_seq_one_letter_code
_entity_poly.pdbx_strand_id
1 'polypeptide(L)'
;MNLRLHGRARTTPAVRAEIQAAPAAITDAELARRYGVSKPTIAKWRRRSSVHDESHTAHHLQTTLTPAQECVAVELRKLLRLALDDLLVVVREFLNPSVSRAGLGRCLARHGVSRLLDLEPPACPDKGKPFKAYEPGFVHVDVKYLPQMPDETARRYLFV
;
A
#
# COMPACT_ATOMS: atom_id res chain seq x y z
N MET A 1 14.14 5.88 -17.68
CA MET A 1 12.78 6.19 -18.16
C MET A 1 12.17 4.90 -18.70
N ASN A 2 11.27 4.25 -17.96
CA ASN A 2 10.81 2.90 -18.30
C ASN A 2 9.51 2.98 -19.10
N LEU A 3 9.63 3.00 -20.42
CA LEU A 3 8.53 3.23 -21.35
C LEU A 3 7.86 1.89 -21.71
N ARG A 4 6.85 1.51 -20.92
CA ARG A 4 6.04 0.30 -21.16
C ARG A 4 5.03 0.55 -22.30
N LEU A 5 5.51 0.50 -23.54
CA LEU A 5 4.65 0.53 -24.73
C LEU A 5 4.56 -0.83 -25.36
N HIS A 6 3.39 -1.13 -25.91
CA HIS A 6 3.22 -2.26 -26.80
C HIS A 6 4.08 -2.05 -28.07
N GLY A 7 4.78 -3.08 -28.53
CA GLY A 7 5.70 -2.97 -29.68
C GLY A 7 5.05 -2.53 -31.00
N ARG A 8 3.72 -2.58 -31.09
CA ARG A 8 2.92 -2.11 -32.24
C ARG A 8 2.15 -0.81 -31.97
N ALA A 9 2.44 -0.09 -30.88
CA ALA A 9 1.77 1.17 -30.57
C ALA A 9 2.11 2.23 -31.64
N ARG A 10 1.09 2.75 -32.34
CA ARG A 10 1.27 3.80 -33.36
C ARG A 10 1.57 5.18 -32.76
N THR A 11 1.02 5.47 -31.58
CA THR A 11 1.22 6.74 -30.86
C THR A 11 2.33 6.61 -29.84
N THR A 12 3.58 6.55 -30.28
CA THR A 12 4.75 6.61 -29.39
C THR A 12 4.95 8.02 -28.84
N PRO A 13 5.68 8.22 -27.72
CA PRO A 13 6.02 9.55 -27.20
C PRO A 13 6.65 10.47 -28.23
N ALA A 14 7.50 9.94 -29.11
CA ALA A 14 8.08 10.69 -30.23
C ALA A 14 6.97 11.21 -31.17
N VAL A 15 6.08 10.33 -31.63
CA VAL A 15 4.94 10.71 -32.49
C VAL A 15 4.01 11.70 -31.79
N ARG A 16 3.77 11.53 -30.48
CA ARG A 16 2.95 12.45 -29.67
C ARG A 16 3.60 13.83 -29.57
N ALA A 17 4.92 13.90 -29.38
CA ALA A 17 5.68 15.15 -29.37
C ALA A 17 5.61 15.85 -30.74
N GLU A 18 5.75 15.09 -31.83
CA GLU A 18 5.60 15.62 -33.20
C GLU A 18 4.19 16.18 -33.45
N ILE A 19 3.14 15.51 -32.95
CA ILE A 19 1.76 16.00 -33.04
C ILE A 19 1.57 17.30 -32.25
N GLN A 20 2.21 17.43 -31.07
CA GLN A 20 2.15 18.64 -30.24
C GLN A 20 2.92 19.82 -30.85
N ALA A 21 4.07 19.56 -31.48
CA ALA A 21 4.88 20.57 -32.15
C ALA A 21 4.33 20.98 -33.54
N ALA A 22 3.38 20.22 -34.09
CA ALA A 22 2.84 20.48 -35.42
C ALA A 22 2.12 21.85 -35.48
N PRO A 23 2.50 22.75 -36.41
CA PRO A 23 1.89 24.08 -36.54
C PRO A 23 0.37 24.04 -36.70
N ALA A 24 -0.30 25.10 -36.24
CA ALA A 24 -1.76 25.26 -36.34
C ALA A 24 -2.28 25.24 -37.79
N ALA A 25 -1.43 25.56 -38.77
CA ALA A 25 -1.75 25.46 -40.19
C ALA A 25 -1.99 24.01 -40.66
N ILE A 26 -1.42 23.02 -39.98
CA ILE A 26 -1.61 21.61 -40.34
C ILE A 26 -2.91 21.11 -39.69
N THR A 27 -3.86 20.68 -40.52
CA THR A 27 -5.15 20.17 -40.06
C THR A 27 -5.02 18.82 -39.34
N ASP A 28 -5.94 18.54 -38.42
CA ASP A 28 -5.98 17.25 -37.72
C ASP A 28 -6.21 16.07 -38.69
N ALA A 29 -6.87 16.33 -39.82
CA ALA A 29 -7.10 15.32 -40.87
C ALA A 29 -5.80 14.91 -41.56
N GLU A 30 -4.92 15.87 -41.81
CA GLU A 30 -3.61 15.64 -42.44
C GLU A 30 -2.71 14.80 -41.53
N LEU A 31 -2.61 15.17 -40.25
CA LEU A 31 -1.84 14.42 -39.25
C LEU A 31 -2.41 13.01 -39.02
N ALA A 32 -3.74 12.87 -39.00
CA ALA A 32 -4.41 11.58 -38.85
C ALA A 32 -4.05 10.62 -39.99
N ARG A 33 -4.04 11.12 -41.24
CA ARG A 33 -3.62 10.36 -42.41
C ARG A 33 -2.14 10.00 -42.36
N ARG A 34 -1.26 10.96 -42.00
CA ARG A 34 0.19 10.76 -41.90
C ARG A 34 0.58 9.68 -40.89
N TYR A 35 0.01 9.71 -39.69
CA TYR A 35 0.34 8.77 -38.61
C TYR A 35 -0.56 7.53 -38.57
N GLY A 36 -1.57 7.45 -39.46
CA GLY A 36 -2.51 6.33 -39.53
C GLY A 36 -3.31 6.16 -38.23
N VAL A 37 -3.81 7.25 -37.67
CA VAL A 37 -4.62 7.29 -36.44
C VAL A 37 -5.91 8.08 -36.66
N SER A 38 -6.85 8.02 -35.71
CA SER A 38 -8.12 8.75 -35.84
C SER A 38 -7.95 10.25 -35.56
N LYS A 39 -8.76 11.11 -36.21
CA LYS A 39 -8.76 12.56 -35.96
C LYS A 39 -8.93 12.93 -34.47
N PRO A 40 -9.83 12.28 -33.69
CA PRO A 40 -9.94 12.52 -32.25
C PRO A 40 -8.64 12.22 -31.48
N THR A 41 -7.85 11.25 -31.94
CA THR A 41 -6.55 10.91 -31.33
C THR A 41 -5.55 12.05 -31.53
N ILE A 42 -5.50 12.63 -32.73
CA ILE A 42 -4.67 13.82 -33.02
C ILE A 42 -5.12 15.00 -32.15
N ALA A 43 -6.42 15.33 -32.18
CA ALA A 43 -6.99 16.43 -31.40
C ALA A 43 -6.72 16.26 -29.89
N LYS A 44 -6.78 15.03 -29.37
CA LYS A 44 -6.42 14.71 -27.99
C LYS A 44 -4.96 15.02 -27.69
N TRP A 45 -4.02 14.54 -28.51
CA TRP A 45 -2.59 14.72 -28.25
C TRP A 45 -2.11 16.15 -28.44
N ARG A 46 -2.68 16.87 -29.42
CA ARG A 46 -2.40 18.30 -29.65
C ARG A 46 -2.81 19.19 -28.48
N ARG A 47 -3.88 18.83 -27.74
CA ARG A 47 -4.35 19.57 -26.56
C ARG A 47 -3.67 19.18 -25.24
N ARG A 48 -2.95 18.06 -25.20
CA ARG A 48 -2.29 17.60 -23.97
C ARG A 48 -0.98 18.36 -23.75
N SER A 49 -0.64 18.57 -22.48
CA SER A 49 0.62 19.19 -22.04
C SER A 49 1.77 18.18 -21.92
N SER A 50 1.48 16.88 -21.91
CA SER A 50 2.47 15.80 -21.77
C SER A 50 2.32 14.76 -22.86
N VAL A 51 3.43 14.13 -23.23
CA VAL A 51 3.49 13.00 -24.20
C VAL A 51 3.40 11.64 -23.52
N HIS A 52 3.49 11.61 -22.18
CA HIS A 52 3.46 10.39 -21.39
C HIS A 52 2.03 9.94 -21.13
N ASP A 53 1.85 8.64 -20.93
CA ASP A 53 0.58 8.12 -20.45
C ASP A 53 0.40 8.52 -18.98
N GLU A 54 -0.74 9.15 -18.72
CA GLU A 54 -1.20 9.44 -17.37
C GLU A 54 -1.77 8.17 -16.73
N SER A 55 -1.98 8.23 -15.42
CA SER A 55 -2.66 7.16 -14.70
C SER A 55 -4.01 6.85 -15.33
N HIS A 56 -4.27 5.58 -15.59
CA HIS A 56 -5.60 5.09 -15.99
C HIS A 56 -6.55 4.94 -14.79
N THR A 57 -6.06 5.19 -13.57
CA THR A 57 -6.89 5.17 -12.36
C THR A 57 -7.90 6.30 -12.41
N ALA A 58 -9.16 5.98 -12.13
CA ALA A 58 -10.22 6.99 -12.06
C ALA A 58 -9.90 8.06 -11.01
N HIS A 59 -10.22 9.33 -11.33
CA HIS A 59 -10.04 10.45 -10.39
C HIS A 59 -10.91 10.31 -9.14
N HIS A 60 -12.10 9.73 -9.30
CA HIS A 60 -13.02 9.44 -8.19
C HIS A 60 -13.24 7.93 -8.11
N LEU A 61 -12.70 7.31 -7.06
CA LEU A 61 -12.90 5.89 -6.81
C LEU A 61 -14.26 5.69 -6.16
N GLN A 62 -15.06 4.78 -6.72
CA GLN A 62 -16.35 4.37 -6.14
C GLN A 62 -16.07 3.33 -5.05
N THR A 63 -15.71 3.79 -3.86
CA THR A 63 -15.45 2.96 -2.68
C THR A 63 -16.59 3.10 -1.66
N THR A 64 -16.85 2.02 -0.91
CA THR A 64 -17.82 2.06 0.19
C THR A 64 -17.20 2.69 1.45
N LEU A 65 -15.88 2.56 1.63
CA LEU A 65 -15.15 3.20 2.71
C LEU A 65 -14.94 4.68 2.39
N THR A 66 -15.22 5.53 3.36
CA THR A 66 -14.84 6.95 3.30
C THR A 66 -13.33 7.11 3.49
N PRO A 67 -12.73 8.24 3.06
CA PRO A 67 -11.29 8.47 3.27
C PRO A 67 -10.84 8.34 4.73
N ALA A 68 -11.68 8.78 5.67
CA ALA A 68 -11.41 8.64 7.11
C ALA A 68 -11.43 7.18 7.55
N GLN A 69 -12.42 6.39 7.11
CA GLN A 69 -12.49 4.96 7.42
C GLN A 69 -11.33 4.17 6.79
N GLU A 70 -10.90 4.52 5.57
CA GLU A 70 -9.71 3.93 4.96
C GLU A 70 -8.48 4.18 5.83
N CYS A 71 -8.30 5.41 6.31
CA CYS A 71 -7.19 5.76 7.19
C CYS A 71 -7.19 4.90 8.47
N VAL A 72 -8.33 4.78 9.15
CA VAL A 72 -8.45 3.94 10.35
C VAL A 72 -8.14 2.48 10.02
N ALA A 73 -8.69 1.92 8.94
CA ALA A 73 -8.43 0.53 8.55
C ALA A 73 -6.94 0.28 8.23
N VAL A 74 -6.26 1.25 7.61
CA VAL A 74 -4.82 1.20 7.31
C VAL A 74 -3.99 1.25 8.59
N GLU A 75 -4.32 2.13 9.53
CA GLU A 75 -3.60 2.21 10.80
C GLU A 75 -3.83 0.96 11.67
N LEU A 76 -5.05 0.42 11.71
CA LEU A 76 -5.32 -0.86 12.36
C LEU A 76 -4.48 -2.00 11.75
N ARG A 77 -4.33 -2.05 10.42
CA ARG A 77 -3.48 -3.03 9.73
C ARG A 77 -2.01 -2.90 10.13
N LYS A 78 -1.49 -1.67 10.25
CA LYS A 78 -0.09 -1.42 10.63
C LYS A 78 0.17 -1.76 12.10
N LEU A 79 -0.72 -1.33 13.00
CA LEU A 79 -0.57 -1.50 14.44
C LEU A 79 -0.79 -2.93 14.89
N LEU A 80 -1.91 -3.52 14.47
CA LEU A 80 -2.34 -4.84 14.97
C LEU A 80 -1.81 -5.99 14.13
N ARG A 81 -1.34 -5.71 12.90
CA ARG A 81 -0.81 -6.71 11.95
C ARG A 81 -1.76 -7.89 11.70
N LEU A 82 -3.06 -7.66 11.88
CA LEU A 82 -4.13 -8.63 11.63
C LEU A 82 -4.09 -9.11 10.19
N ALA A 83 -4.45 -10.37 9.91
CA ALA A 83 -4.64 -10.85 8.54
C ALA A 83 -5.78 -10.10 7.82
N LEU A 84 -5.89 -10.24 6.49
CA LEU A 84 -6.93 -9.50 5.74
C LEU A 84 -8.34 -9.87 6.22
N ASP A 85 -8.55 -11.15 6.53
CA ASP A 85 -9.85 -11.66 6.96
C ASP A 85 -10.19 -11.24 8.40
N ASP A 86 -9.21 -11.24 9.31
CA ASP A 86 -9.41 -10.74 10.68
C ASP A 86 -9.68 -9.24 10.69
N LEU A 87 -8.92 -8.47 9.89
CA LEU A 87 -9.17 -7.04 9.72
C LEU A 87 -10.55 -6.78 9.12
N LEU A 88 -11.01 -7.64 8.20
CA LEU A 88 -12.35 -7.50 7.60
C LEU A 88 -13.44 -7.59 8.66
N VAL A 89 -13.31 -8.49 9.64
CA VAL A 89 -14.26 -8.60 10.76
C VAL A 89 -14.28 -7.29 11.56
N VAL A 90 -13.12 -6.77 11.95
CA VAL A 90 -13.00 -5.52 12.73
C VAL A 90 -13.58 -4.32 11.96
N VAL A 91 -13.24 -4.18 10.66
CA VAL A 91 -13.72 -3.07 9.84
C VAL A 91 -15.23 -3.15 9.64
N ARG A 92 -15.80 -4.34 9.49
CA ARG A 92 -17.26 -4.51 9.37
C ARG A 92 -17.99 -4.11 10.64
N GLU A 93 -17.46 -4.51 11.79
CA GLU A 93 -18.06 -4.25 13.08
C GLU A 93 -18.03 -2.76 13.42
N PHE A 94 -16.88 -2.10 13.25
CA PHE A 94 -16.67 -0.76 13.82
C PHE A 94 -16.67 0.39 12.81
N LEU A 95 -16.56 0.12 11.51
CA LEU A 95 -16.42 1.18 10.50
C LEU A 95 -17.50 1.12 9.43
N ASN A 96 -17.61 0.00 8.73
CA ASN A 96 -18.52 -0.13 7.60
C ASN A 96 -18.99 -1.59 7.43
N PRO A 97 -20.21 -1.92 7.85
CA PRO A 97 -20.77 -3.27 7.71
C PRO A 97 -20.84 -3.79 6.27
N SER A 98 -20.98 -2.89 5.30
CA SER A 98 -21.12 -3.23 3.88
C SER A 98 -19.79 -3.46 3.16
N VAL A 99 -18.64 -3.28 3.84
CA VAL A 99 -17.34 -3.45 3.19
C VAL A 99 -17.17 -4.89 2.69
N SER A 100 -16.72 -5.01 1.45
CA SER A 100 -16.35 -6.30 0.86
C SER A 100 -14.89 -6.61 1.12
N ARG A 101 -14.56 -7.91 1.21
CA ARG A 101 -13.17 -8.39 1.30
C ARG A 101 -12.28 -7.80 0.21
N ALA A 102 -12.77 -7.80 -1.03
CA ALA A 102 -12.04 -7.25 -2.17
C ALA A 102 -11.90 -5.73 -2.09
N GLY A 103 -12.92 -5.01 -1.60
CA GLY A 103 -12.87 -3.57 -1.36
C GLY A 103 -11.79 -3.21 -0.35
N LEU A 104 -11.76 -3.92 0.79
CA LEU A 104 -10.72 -3.75 1.80
C LEU A 104 -9.34 -4.10 1.24
N GLY A 105 -9.19 -5.21 0.52
CA GLY A 105 -7.92 -5.59 -0.12
C GLY A 105 -7.41 -4.53 -1.10
N ARG A 106 -8.28 -3.95 -1.94
CA ARG A 106 -7.92 -2.85 -2.84
C ARG A 106 -7.53 -1.58 -2.09
N CYS A 107 -8.18 -1.29 -0.96
CA CYS A 107 -7.80 -0.20 -0.06
C CYS A 107 -6.38 -0.42 0.46
N LEU A 108 -6.09 -1.57 1.07
CA LEU A 108 -4.75 -1.87 1.59
C LEU A 108 -3.67 -1.84 0.51
N ALA A 109 -3.96 -2.35 -0.70
CA ALA A 109 -3.02 -2.31 -1.82
C ALA A 109 -2.72 -0.88 -2.29
N ARG A 110 -3.74 -0.01 -2.39
CA ARG A 110 -3.58 1.39 -2.74
C ARG A 110 -2.73 2.16 -1.72
N HIS A 111 -2.84 1.79 -0.45
CA HIS A 111 -2.06 2.37 0.65
C HIS A 111 -0.73 1.62 0.92
N GLY A 112 -0.36 0.64 0.10
CA GLY A 112 0.92 -0.09 0.22
C GLY A 112 1.04 -1.04 1.41
N VAL A 113 -0.05 -1.32 2.14
CA VAL A 113 -0.05 -2.14 3.37
C VAL A 113 -0.67 -3.53 3.15
N SER A 114 -0.74 -3.98 1.90
CA SER A 114 -1.36 -5.25 1.53
C SER A 114 -0.59 -6.46 2.07
N ARG A 115 0.74 -6.42 2.04
CA ARG A 115 1.61 -7.54 2.50
C ARG A 115 2.10 -7.25 3.91
N LEU A 116 1.85 -8.19 4.84
CA LEU A 116 2.30 -8.05 6.24
C LEU A 116 3.81 -8.07 6.39
N LEU A 117 4.51 -8.85 5.55
CA LEU A 117 5.97 -8.97 5.54
C LEU A 117 6.65 -7.62 5.32
N ASP A 118 6.09 -6.81 4.42
CA ASP A 118 6.61 -5.49 4.09
C ASP A 118 6.39 -4.47 5.23
N LEU A 119 5.64 -4.86 6.28
CA LEU A 119 5.37 -4.08 7.50
C LEU A 119 6.16 -4.60 8.72
N GLU A 120 7.07 -5.56 8.54
CA GLU A 120 7.94 -5.98 9.64
C GLU A 120 8.83 -4.81 10.08
N PRO A 121 8.88 -4.51 11.39
CA PRO A 121 9.92 -3.62 11.87
C PRO A 121 11.28 -4.23 11.53
N PRO A 122 12.31 -3.41 11.24
CA PRO A 122 13.67 -3.91 11.09
C PRO A 122 13.99 -4.77 12.32
N ALA A 123 14.59 -5.94 12.08
CA ALA A 123 14.89 -6.88 13.15
C ALA A 123 15.53 -6.14 14.32
N CYS A 124 14.89 -6.17 15.49
CA CYS A 124 15.52 -5.68 16.71
C CYS A 124 16.85 -6.45 16.84
N PRO A 125 18.01 -5.76 16.88
CA PRO A 125 19.30 -6.45 16.87
C PRO A 125 19.52 -7.35 18.10
N ASP A 126 18.75 -7.13 19.18
CA ASP A 126 18.83 -7.94 20.38
C ASP A 126 17.62 -8.86 20.53
N LYS A 127 17.60 -9.95 19.76
CA LYS A 127 17.05 -11.18 20.33
C LYS A 127 18.03 -11.56 21.43
N GLY A 128 17.69 -11.21 22.68
CA GLY A 128 18.51 -11.54 23.85
C GLY A 128 19.02 -12.97 23.77
N LYS A 129 20.25 -13.20 24.27
CA LYS A 129 20.92 -14.50 24.18
C LYS A 129 19.95 -15.61 24.59
N PRO A 130 19.77 -16.66 23.75
CA PRO A 130 18.94 -17.78 24.14
C PRO A 130 19.46 -18.38 25.44
N PHE A 131 18.57 -18.95 26.24
CA PHE A 131 18.95 -19.66 27.45
C PHE A 131 19.97 -20.76 27.14
N LYS A 132 20.86 -21.02 28.10
CA LYS A 132 21.82 -22.10 27.97
C LYS A 132 21.06 -23.43 27.89
N ALA A 133 21.40 -24.26 26.91
CA ALA A 133 20.85 -25.61 26.82
C ALA A 133 21.47 -26.46 27.93
N TYR A 134 20.64 -26.89 28.89
CA TYR A 134 21.01 -27.86 29.92
C TYR A 134 20.46 -29.24 29.53
N GLU A 135 21.10 -30.31 30.02
CA GLU A 135 20.58 -31.67 29.88
C GLU A 135 19.24 -31.82 30.63
N PRO A 136 18.38 -32.78 30.28
CA PRO A 136 17.17 -33.06 31.04
C PRO A 136 17.49 -33.34 32.52
N GLY A 137 16.82 -32.64 33.45
CA GLY A 137 17.03 -32.79 34.90
C GLY A 137 17.28 -31.48 35.66
N PHE A 138 17.52 -30.38 34.94
CA PHE A 138 17.62 -29.04 35.52
C PHE A 138 16.30 -28.28 35.41
N VAL A 139 15.92 -27.55 36.46
CA VAL A 139 14.76 -26.63 36.47
C VAL A 139 15.30 -25.20 36.57
N HIS A 140 14.89 -24.35 35.63
CA HIS A 140 15.17 -22.93 35.70
C HIS A 140 14.11 -22.26 36.57
N VAL A 141 14.54 -21.45 37.54
CA VAL A 141 13.66 -20.63 38.38
C VAL A 141 14.19 -19.21 38.35
N ASP A 142 13.42 -18.30 37.76
CA ASP A 142 13.69 -16.87 37.79
C ASP A 142 13.19 -16.27 39.11
N VAL A 143 14.08 -15.59 39.83
CA VAL A 143 13.73 -14.87 41.05
C VAL A 143 13.63 -13.38 40.74
N LYS A 144 12.42 -12.81 40.88
CA LYS A 144 12.19 -11.37 40.76
C LYS A 144 11.88 -10.75 42.11
N TYR A 145 12.52 -9.61 42.39
CA TYR A 145 12.21 -8.79 43.55
C TYR A 145 10.94 -7.98 43.27
N LEU A 146 9.92 -8.16 44.09
CA LEU A 146 8.76 -7.30 44.05
C LEU A 146 9.06 -6.00 44.82
N PRO A 147 8.45 -4.87 44.42
CA PRO A 147 8.52 -3.64 45.19
C PRO A 147 8.00 -3.87 46.62
N GLN A 148 8.65 -3.28 47.62
CA GLN A 148 8.17 -3.30 49.00
C GLN A 148 7.02 -2.31 49.15
N MET A 149 5.84 -2.79 49.54
CA MET A 149 4.70 -1.91 49.78
C MET A 149 4.84 -1.21 51.15
N PRO A 150 4.23 -0.03 51.36
CA PRO A 150 4.38 0.75 52.60
C PRO A 150 3.95 0.03 53.89
N ASP A 151 3.09 -0.97 53.76
CA ASP A 151 2.55 -1.81 54.83
C ASP A 151 3.37 -3.10 55.06
N GLU A 152 4.39 -3.36 54.26
CA GLU A 152 5.20 -4.59 54.34
C GLU A 152 6.52 -4.34 55.09
N THR A 153 6.84 -5.21 56.05
CA THR A 153 8.12 -5.19 56.81
C THR A 153 9.26 -5.89 56.09
N ALA A 154 9.00 -6.62 55.00
CA ALA A 154 10.00 -7.33 54.21
C ALA A 154 9.62 -7.35 52.72
N ARG A 155 10.63 -7.45 51.84
CA ARG A 155 10.44 -7.61 50.40
C ARG A 155 9.95 -9.02 50.06
N ARG A 156 9.08 -9.10 49.06
CA ARG A 156 8.55 -10.36 48.53
C ARG A 156 9.27 -10.76 47.25
N TYR A 157 9.37 -12.06 47.05
CA TYR A 157 10.00 -12.67 45.90
C TYR A 157 8.94 -13.36 45.04
N LEU A 158 9.05 -13.18 43.73
CA LEU A 158 8.31 -13.96 42.75
C LEU A 158 9.27 -14.97 42.12
N PHE A 159 8.93 -16.25 42.21
CA PHE A 159 9.62 -17.36 41.55
C PHE A 159 8.82 -17.73 40.30
N VAL A 160 9.45 -17.70 39.12
CA VAL A 160 8.84 -18.04 37.81
C VAL A 160 9.61 -19.15 37.13
#